data_AF-A0A1I1PZ81-F1
#
_entry.id   AF-A0A1I1PZ81-F1
#
_cell.length_a   1.000
_cell.length_b   1.000
_cell.length_c   1.000
_cell.angle_alpha   90.00
_cell.angle_beta   90.00
_cell.angle_gamma   90.00
#
_symmetry.space_group_name_H-M   'P 1'
#
loop_
_entity.id
_entity.type
_entity.pdbx_description
1 polymer ?
#
loop_
_entity_poly.entity_id
_entity_poly.type
_entity_poly.pdbx_seq_one_letter_code
_entity_poly.pdbx_strand_id
1 'polypeptide(L)' 'MLRQPHDTKQDENEARLRVVRYYSDVNSELVPDEVREARIARVRELEAMSDEELEKLGLLREDIVDHVFQEAHFI' A
#
# COMPACT_ATOMS: atom_id res chain seq x y z
N MET A 1 30.39 14.43 -10.33
CA MET A 1 29.45 13.77 -9.40
C MET A 1 28.75 12.69 -10.20
N LEU A 2 29.11 11.43 -9.97
CA LEU A 2 28.49 10.28 -10.66
C LEU A 2 27.05 10.16 -10.17
N ARG A 3 26.10 10.44 -11.05
CA ARG A 3 24.67 10.19 -10.84
C ARG A 3 24.55 8.68 -10.62
N GLN A 4 24.23 8.28 -9.39
CA GLN A 4 24.01 6.88 -9.07
C GLN A 4 22.93 6.35 -10.02
N PRO A 5 23.09 5.15 -10.61
CA PRO A 5 22.02 4.54 -11.37
C PRO A 5 20.89 4.30 -10.38
N HIS A 6 19.87 5.16 -10.41
CA HIS A 6 18.62 4.85 -9.77
C HIS A 6 18.16 3.53 -10.36
N ASP A 7 18.03 2.51 -9.50
CA ASP A 7 17.50 1.22 -9.90
C ASP A 7 16.07 1.48 -10.37
N THR A 8 15.88 1.49 -11.69
CA THR A 8 14.64 1.95 -12.31
C THR A 8 13.42 1.17 -11.82
N LYS A 9 13.62 -0.07 -11.39
CA LYS A 9 12.58 -0.91 -10.78
C LYS A 9 12.19 -0.43 -9.38
N GLN A 10 13.16 0.04 -8.60
CA GLN A 10 12.91 0.59 -7.28
C GLN A 10 12.14 1.91 -7.38
N ASP A 11 12.53 2.77 -8.34
CA ASP A 11 11.83 4.03 -8.63
C ASP A 11 10.40 3.78 -9.16
N GLU A 12 10.21 2.79 -10.03
CA GLU A 12 8.89 2.35 -10.53
C GLU A 12 8.01 1.80 -9.40
N ASN A 13 8.57 0.96 -8.52
CA ASN A 13 7.86 0.45 -7.34
C ASN A 13 7.45 1.59 -6.41
N GLU A 14 8.34 2.56 -6.17
CA GLU A 14 8.03 3.72 -5.34
C GLU A 14 6.93 4.60 -5.97
N ALA A 15 6.97 4.80 -7.29
CA ALA A 15 5.93 5.51 -8.02
C ALA A 15 4.58 4.80 -7.93
N ARG A 16 4.57 3.47 -8.07
CA ARG A 16 3.38 2.64 -7.93
C ARG A 16 2.80 2.73 -6.52
N LEU A 17 3.64 2.64 -5.48
CA LEU A 17 3.25 2.79 -4.08
C LEU A 17 2.62 4.16 -3.80
N ARG A 18 3.14 5.24 -4.42
CA ARG A 18 2.54 6.58 -4.30
C ARG A 18 1.13 6.65 -4.89
N VAL A 19 0.91 6.09 -6.08
CA VAL A 19 -0.40 6.08 -6.74
C VAL A 19 -1.40 5.29 -5.90
N VAL A 20 -0.98 4.14 -5.39
CA VAL A 20 -1.80 3.27 -4.55
C VAL A 20 -2.17 3.95 -3.23
N ARG A 21 -1.24 4.66 -2.57
CA ARG A 21 -1.54 5.50 -1.39
C ARG A 21 -2.56 6.60 -1.69
N TYR A 22 -2.44 7.26 -2.84
CA TYR A 22 -3.41 8.29 -3.24
C TYR A 22 -4.83 7.72 -3.38
N TYR A 23 -4.97 6.53 -3.99
CA TYR A 23 -6.26 5.85 -4.08
C TYR A 23 -6.81 5.40 -2.72
N SER A 24 -5.93 4.97 -1.80
CA SER A 24 -6.29 4.69 -0.40
C SER A 24 -6.90 5.92 0.28
N ASP A 25 -6.23 7.07 0.18
CA ASP A 25 -6.68 8.31 0.83
C ASP A 25 -8.07 8.71 0.30
N VAL A 26 -8.28 8.66 -1.01
CA VAL A 26 -9.58 8.95 -1.65
C VAL A 26 -10.67 7.98 -1.17
N ASN A 27 -10.38 6.66 -1.13
CA ASN A 27 -11.34 5.67 -0.64
C ASN A 27 -11.62 5.80 0.87
N SER A 28 -10.67 6.36 1.62
CA SER A 28 -10.80 6.56 3.07
C SER A 28 -11.77 7.68 3.45
N GLU A 29 -12.02 8.63 2.54
CA GLU A 29 -12.99 9.71 2.73
C GLU A 29 -14.45 9.22 2.66
N LEU A 30 -14.67 8.04 2.06
CA LEU A 30 -16.01 7.45 1.89
C LEU A 30 -16.42 6.52 3.03
N VAL A 31 -15.52 6.23 3.98
CA VAL A 31 -15.78 5.31 5.10
C VAL A 31 -15.79 6.05 6.44
N PRO A 32 -16.55 5.54 7.44
CA PRO A 32 -16.54 6.11 8.79
C PRO A 32 -15.11 6.20 9.36
N ASP A 33 -14.85 7.26 10.14
CA ASP A 33 -13.51 7.56 10.69
C ASP A 33 -12.86 6.37 11.40
N GLU A 34 -13.62 5.63 12.21
CA GLU A 34 -13.13 4.45 12.94
C GLU A 34 -12.67 3.32 12.00
N VAL A 35 -13.35 3.16 10.86
CA VAL A 35 -13.02 2.15 9.83
C VAL A 35 -11.79 2.60 9.05
N ARG A 36 -11.67 3.90 8.76
CA ARG A 36 -10.48 4.48 8.13
C ARG A 36 -9.23 4.24 8.98
N GLU A 37 -9.27 4.62 10.25
CA GLU A 37 -8.08 4.52 11.11
C GLU A 37 -7.63 3.06 11.28
N ALA A 38 -8.58 2.13 11.39
CA ALA A 38 -8.28 0.69 11.44
C ALA A 38 -7.60 0.19 10.14
N ARG A 39 -8.10 0.63 8.97
CA ARG A 39 -7.51 0.27 7.67
C ARG A 39 -6.12 0.87 7.48
N ILE A 40 -5.92 2.15 7.84
CA ILE A 40 -4.61 2.80 7.79
C ILE A 40 -3.61 2.11 8.73
N ALA A 41 -4.03 1.77 9.96
CA ALA A 41 -3.20 1.01 10.88
C ALA A 41 -2.80 -0.34 10.27
N ARG A 42 -3.74 -1.04 9.62
CA ARG A 42 -3.48 -2.33 8.98
C ARG A 42 -2.50 -2.21 7.81
N VAL A 43 -2.60 -1.17 6.97
CA VAL A 43 -1.62 -0.90 5.91
C VAL A 43 -0.23 -0.71 6.51
N ARG A 44 -0.10 0.09 7.58
CA ARG A 44 1.20 0.34 8.23
C ARG A 44 1.81 -0.93 8.82
N GLU A 45 1.00 -1.81 9.40
CA GLU A 45 1.46 -3.12 9.88
C GLU A 45 2.03 -3.98 8.76
N LEU A 46 1.33 -4.05 7.62
CA LEU A 46 1.78 -4.83 6.46
C LEU A 46 2.99 -4.19 5.77
N GLU A 47 3.05 -2.85 5.66
CA GLU A 47 4.22 -2.15 5.12
C GLU A 47 5.48 -2.38 5.96
N ALA A 48 5.33 -2.59 7.27
CA ALA A 48 6.43 -2.88 8.19
C ALA A 48 6.95 -4.34 8.12
N MET A 49 6.20 -5.25 7.48
CA MET A 49 6.64 -6.62 7.24
C MET A 49 7.70 -6.67 6.14
N SER A 50 8.59 -7.66 6.23
CA SER A 50 9.52 -8.00 5.15
C SER A 50 8.78 -8.63 3.97
N ASP A 51 9.40 -8.59 2.78
CA ASP A 51 8.78 -9.17 1.57
C ASP A 51 8.57 -10.70 1.72
N GLU A 52 9.46 -11.40 2.43
CA GLU A 52 9.30 -12.82 2.75
C GLU A 52 8.09 -13.09 3.67
N GLU A 53 7.80 -12.19 4.61
CA GLU A 53 6.62 -12.30 5.48
C GLU A 53 5.33 -12.02 4.72
N LEU A 54 5.34 -11.03 3.83
CA LEU A 54 4.23 -10.73 2.93
C LEU A 54 3.96 -11.90 1.98
N GLU A 55 5.00 -12.51 1.43
CA GLU A 55 4.87 -13.67 0.53
C GLU A 55 4.28 -14.90 1.24
N LYS A 56 4.62 -15.11 2.53
CA LYS A 56 3.96 -16.15 3.36
C LYS A 56 2.46 -15.90 3.57
N LEU A 57 2.04 -14.63 3.52
CA LEU A 57 0.63 -14.24 3.56
C LEU A 57 -0.03 -14.28 2.17
N GLY A 58 0.72 -14.60 1.12
CA GLY A 58 0.26 -14.56 -0.26
C GLY A 58 0.03 -13.14 -0.78
N LEU A 59 0.71 -12.16 -0.19
CA LEU A 59 0.58 -10.74 -0.52
C LEU A 59 1.87 -10.22 -1.15
N LEU A 60 1.72 -9.40 -2.19
CA LEU A 60 2.81 -8.55 -2.67
C LEU A 60 2.74 -7.20 -1.97
N ARG A 61 3.91 -6.57 -1.75
CA ARG A 61 3.99 -5.23 -1.13
C ARG A 61 3.13 -4.21 -1.87
N GLU A 62 3.07 -4.36 -3.19
CA GLU A 62 2.31 -3.51 -4.09
C GLU A 62 0.79 -3.72 -4.07
N ASP A 63 0.32 -4.81 -3.45
CA ASP A 63 -1.09 -5.18 -3.34
C ASP A 63 -1.64 -4.97 -1.92
N ILE A 64 -0.81 -4.52 -0.97
CA ILE A 64 -1.18 -4.31 0.45
C ILE A 64 -2.42 -3.43 0.57
N VAL A 65 -2.44 -2.31 -0.13
CA VAL A 65 -3.55 -1.35 -0.05
C VAL A 65 -4.80 -1.91 -0.70
N ASP A 66 -4.69 -2.52 -1.88
CA ASP A 66 -5.82 -3.15 -2.54
C ASP A 66 -6.41 -4.27 -1.68
N HIS A 67 -5.58 -5.03 -0.99
CA HIS A 67 -6.00 -6.05 -0.03
C HIS A 67 -6.74 -5.46 1.18
N VAL A 68 -6.22 -4.39 1.78
CA VAL A 68 -6.84 -3.77 2.97
C VAL A 68 -8.12 -3.00 2.62
N PHE A 69 -8.19 -2.42 1.43
CA PHE A 69 -9.34 -1.66 0.93
C PHE A 69 -10.22 -2.45 -0.04
N GLN A 70 -10.02 -3.77 -0.17
CA GLN A 70 -10.82 -4.62 -1.07
C GLN A 70 -12.31 -4.57 -0.73
N GLU A 71 -12.64 -4.44 0.56
CA GLU A 71 -13.99 -4.25 1.07
C GLU A 71 -14.49 -2.80 1.00
N ALA A 72 -13.71 -1.84 0.47
CA ALA A 72 -14.23 -0.52 0.12
C ALA A 72 -15.07 -0.53 -1.17
N HIS A 73 -15.04 -1.64 -1.92
CA HIS A 73 -15.87 -1.83 -3.12
C HIS A 73 -17.36 -2.11 -2.83
N PHE A 74 -17.83 -1.94 -1.59
CA PHE A 74 -19.26 -2.04 -1.29
C PHE A 74 -19.99 -0.75 -1.68
N ILE A 75 -20.58 -0.81 -2.88
CA ILE A 75 -21.86 -0.22 -3.37
C ILE A 75 -22.29 1.12 -2.75
#